data_AF-R6DKN0-F1
#
_entry.id   AF-R6DKN0-F1
#
_cell.length_a   1.000
_cell.length_b   1.000
_cell.length_c   1.000
_cell.angle_alpha   90.00
_cell.angle_beta   90.00
_cell.angle_gamma   90.00
#
_symmetry.space_group_name_H-M   'P 1'
#
loop_
_entity.id
_entity.type
_entity.pdbx_description
1 polymer ?
#
loop_
_entity_poly.entity_id
_entity_poly.type
_entity_poly.pdbx_seq_one_letter_code
_entity_poly.pdbx_strand_id
1 'polypeptide(L)'
;MDAIRKDDYFYREILSKYATGKEIRLYALKDLLLRDMTGVWNEKCDIQDRKLDIQEKIKVRYLIVQALLLVVSYTVIGVRGVNGMITGAEVVKYVSALTALGGACQYMVDHFETVLLNMQYLHHYYEYLQLPNHKKTGDKSVADLKPQELVITFEDVCFQYPGSKKDSLKHINITFHYGEKIALVGPNGAGKTTLILLLCRLYEPTQGRILLNGIDIREYDYEEYLAMFGVVFQDFKLFAMTVAENVAASEEYDEQKIEEVLEKAGIWDRVRKMEQGIHNPLYNVGIKGVEVSGGEAQKIAIARALYKNAPFIILDEPTSALDPMAEYEIYSGFDRLIQDRMAVYISHRMSSCRFCERIVVLKDGQVQEQGSHEELIDRDGIYAMMWNAQAQNYQ
;
A
#
# COMPACT_ATOMS: atom_id res chain seq x y z
N MET A 1 -2.67 21.51 7.87
CA MET A 1 -2.45 20.15 7.31
C MET A 1 -2.60 20.12 5.79
N ASP A 2 -3.53 20.86 5.19
CA ASP A 2 -3.75 20.82 3.73
C ASP A 2 -2.58 21.35 2.89
N ALA A 3 -1.91 22.44 3.30
CA ALA A 3 -0.72 22.93 2.58
C ALA A 3 0.43 21.91 2.55
N ILE A 4 0.60 21.13 3.63
CA ILE A 4 1.64 20.09 3.71
C ILE A 4 1.30 18.94 2.75
N ARG A 5 0.03 18.51 2.71
CA ARG A 5 -0.42 17.46 1.78
C ARG A 5 -0.31 17.89 0.32
N LYS A 6 -0.69 19.13 0.00
CA LYS A 6 -0.57 19.69 -1.36
C LYS A 6 0.88 19.79 -1.82
N ASP A 7 1.77 20.24 -0.93
CA ASP A 7 3.20 20.31 -1.22
C ASP A 7 3.81 18.92 -1.47
N ASP A 8 3.46 17.94 -0.64
CA ASP A 8 3.91 16.56 -0.81
C ASP A 8 3.43 15.97 -2.15
N TYR A 9 2.20 16.26 -2.56
CA TYR A 9 1.69 15.91 -3.89
C TYR A 9 2.52 16.54 -5.01
N PHE A 10 2.76 17.86 -4.99
CA PHE A 10 3.55 18.51 -6.03
C PHE A 10 4.97 17.94 -6.12
N TYR A 11 5.62 17.68 -5.00
CA TYR A 11 6.97 17.12 -4.99
C TYR A 11 7.02 15.65 -5.40
N ARG A 12 6.19 14.79 -4.80
CA ARG A 12 6.26 13.32 -4.98
C ARG A 12 5.55 12.81 -6.22
N GLU A 13 4.46 13.46 -6.62
CA GLU A 13 3.61 12.97 -7.70
C GLU A 13 3.86 13.71 -9.02
N ILE A 14 4.29 14.98 -8.95
CA ILE A 14 4.55 15.79 -10.15
C ILE A 14 6.04 15.93 -10.42
N LEU A 15 6.82 16.55 -9.53
CA LEU A 15 8.20 16.96 -9.83
C LEU A 15 9.21 15.81 -9.82
N SER A 16 9.04 14.82 -8.94
CA SER A 16 9.98 13.70 -8.83
C SER A 16 9.76 12.61 -9.90
N LYS A 17 8.62 12.61 -10.59
CA LYS A 17 8.28 11.59 -11.60
C LYS A 17 8.72 12.03 -12.98
N TYR A 18 9.73 11.37 -13.55
CA TYR A 18 10.20 11.64 -14.91
C TYR A 18 9.07 11.61 -15.98
N ALA A 19 8.06 10.75 -15.77
CA ALA A 19 6.94 10.57 -16.69
C ALA A 19 6.11 11.86 -16.89
N THR A 20 5.94 12.69 -15.86
CA THR A 20 5.09 13.89 -15.92
C THR A 20 5.71 15.00 -16.79
N GLY A 21 7.04 15.00 -16.94
CA GLY A 21 7.77 16.03 -17.68
C GLY A 21 7.36 16.13 -19.15
N LYS A 22 6.85 15.05 -19.75
CA LYS A 22 6.33 15.07 -21.13
C LYS A 22 5.06 15.90 -21.23
N GLU A 23 4.09 15.67 -20.35
CA GLU A 23 2.81 16.39 -20.34
C GLU A 23 2.99 17.86 -19.98
N ILE A 24 3.86 18.15 -19.01
CA ILE A 24 4.17 19.54 -18.62
C ILE A 24 4.69 20.34 -19.82
N ARG A 25 5.55 19.74 -20.65
CA ARG A 25 6.07 20.39 -21.86
C ARG A 25 5.03 20.47 -22.96
N LEU A 26 4.30 19.37 -23.22
CA LEU A 26 3.34 19.29 -24.31
C LEU A 26 2.20 20.30 -24.15
N TYR A 27 1.71 20.45 -22.91
CA TYR A 27 0.60 21.34 -22.57
C TYR A 27 1.05 22.67 -21.97
N ALA A 28 2.35 22.98 -21.98
CA ALA A 28 2.93 24.20 -21.41
C ALA A 28 2.44 24.50 -19.97
N LEU A 29 2.33 23.46 -19.13
CA LEU A 29 1.76 23.56 -17.78
C LEU A 29 2.67 24.28 -16.78
N LYS A 30 3.88 24.67 -17.19
CA LYS A 30 4.90 25.27 -16.31
C LYS A 30 4.32 26.42 -15.47
N ASP A 31 3.69 27.40 -16.10
CA ASP A 31 3.24 28.60 -15.38
C ASP A 31 2.04 28.31 -14.47
N LEU A 32 1.16 27.39 -14.88
CA LEU A 32 0.05 26.91 -14.07
C LEU A 32 0.56 26.21 -12.80
N LEU A 33 1.49 25.26 -12.97
CA LEU A 33 2.09 24.54 -11.85
C LEU A 33 2.86 25.48 -10.93
N LEU A 34 3.67 26.38 -11.47
CA LEU A 34 4.41 27.36 -10.68
C LEU A 34 3.47 28.26 -9.88
N ARG A 35 2.37 28.72 -10.46
CA ARG A 35 1.37 29.53 -9.74
C ARG A 35 0.80 28.77 -8.53
N ASP A 36 0.33 27.55 -8.75
CA ASP A 36 -0.33 26.78 -7.69
C ASP A 36 0.68 26.33 -6.62
N MET A 37 1.89 25.93 -7.03
CA MET A 37 3.00 25.63 -6.12
C MET A 37 3.43 26.84 -5.29
N THR A 38 3.53 28.03 -5.91
CA THR A 38 3.87 29.27 -5.21
C THR A 38 2.80 29.62 -4.18
N GLY A 39 1.52 29.38 -4.50
CA GLY A 39 0.43 29.55 -3.54
C GLY A 39 0.59 28.66 -2.31
N VAL A 40 0.88 27.37 -2.51
CA VAL A 40 1.14 26.42 -1.41
C VAL A 40 2.40 26.80 -0.63
N TRP A 41 3.46 27.21 -1.33
CA TRP A 41 4.70 27.66 -0.72
C TRP A 41 4.48 28.89 0.17
N ASN A 42 3.74 29.89 -0.32
CA ASN A 42 3.41 31.08 0.45
C ASN A 42 2.58 30.74 1.69
N GLU A 43 1.60 29.85 1.58
CA GLU A 43 0.81 29.39 2.74
C GLU A 43 1.70 28.72 3.79
N LYS A 44 2.68 27.91 3.37
CA LYS A 44 3.69 27.32 4.26
C LYS A 44 4.59 28.37 4.89
N CYS A 45 5.11 29.31 4.10
CA CYS A 45 5.92 30.41 4.59
C CYS A 45 5.15 31.24 5.62
N ASP A 46 3.88 31.59 5.37
CA ASP A 46 3.05 32.34 6.32
C ASP A 46 2.90 31.60 7.67
N ILE A 47 2.71 30.27 7.64
CA ILE A 47 2.64 29.45 8.85
C ILE A 47 3.99 29.43 9.58
N GLN A 48 5.08 29.26 8.83
CA GLN A 48 6.45 29.23 9.36
C GLN A 48 6.84 30.60 9.95
N ASP A 49 6.51 31.70 9.27
CA ASP A 49 6.81 33.06 9.66
C ASP A 49 6.02 33.47 10.88
N ARG A 50 4.74 33.09 10.99
CA ARG A 50 3.96 33.29 12.23
C ARG A 50 4.59 32.56 13.41
N LYS A 51 5.10 31.34 13.18
CA LYS A 51 5.78 30.56 14.22
C LYS A 51 7.08 31.22 14.65
N LEU A 52 7.91 31.64 13.68
CA LEU A 52 9.18 32.33 13.93
C LEU A 52 8.98 33.70 14.59
N ASP A 53 7.97 34.47 14.19
CA ASP A 53 7.64 35.76 14.80
C ASP A 53 7.24 35.62 16.27
N ILE A 54 6.45 34.60 16.60
CA ILE A 54 6.11 34.28 18.00
C ILE A 54 7.37 33.87 18.78
N GLN A 55 8.22 33.02 18.20
CA GLN A 55 9.48 32.57 18.81
C GLN A 55 10.44 33.74 19.08
N GLU A 56 10.69 34.59 18.07
CA GLU A 56 11.55 35.77 18.18
C GLU A 56 11.01 36.76 19.22
N LYS A 57 9.68 37.00 19.26
CA LYS A 57 9.08 37.86 20.28
C LYS A 57 9.29 37.31 21.70
N ILE A 58 9.17 36.01 21.91
CA ILE A 58 9.42 35.37 23.21
C ILE A 58 10.91 35.52 23.58
N LYS A 59 11.81 35.23 22.65
CA LYS A 59 13.26 35.31 22.84
C LYS A 59 13.74 36.73 23.14
N VAL A 60 13.27 37.73 22.38
CA VAL A 60 13.61 39.14 22.60
C VAL A 60 13.12 39.62 23.96
N ARG A 61 11.89 39.27 24.36
CA ARG A 61 11.37 39.60 25.70
C ARG A 61 12.22 38.98 26.80
N TYR A 62 12.60 37.71 26.64
CA TYR A 62 13.48 37.03 27.58
C TYR A 62 14.85 37.72 27.70
N LEU A 63 15.50 38.03 26.56
CA LEU A 63 16.80 38.72 26.53
C LEU A 63 16.76 40.09 27.21
N ILE A 64 15.68 40.86 27.03
CA ILE A 64 15.49 42.16 27.69
C ILE A 64 15.41 41.98 29.21
N VAL A 65 14.59 41.03 29.69
CA VAL A 65 14.45 40.75 31.13
C VAL A 65 15.77 40.29 31.72
N GLN A 66 16.50 39.40 31.03
CA GLN A 66 17.82 38.92 31.47
C GLN A 66 18.85 40.05 31.53
N ALA A 67 18.90 40.93 30.53
CA ALA A 67 19.82 42.06 30.50
C ALA A 67 19.54 43.03 31.67
N LEU A 68 18.27 43.35 31.94
CA LEU A 68 17.89 44.20 33.07
C LEU A 68 18.29 43.58 34.41
N LEU A 69 18.06 42.28 34.60
CA LEU A 69 18.46 41.56 35.80
C LEU A 69 19.99 41.55 36.00
N LEU A 70 20.76 41.38 34.93
CA LEU A 70 22.22 41.43 34.97
C LEU A 70 22.73 42.82 35.35
N VAL A 71 22.17 43.89 34.77
CA VAL A 71 22.54 45.27 35.10
C VAL A 71 22.28 45.53 36.58
N VAL A 72 21.08 45.23 37.09
CA VAL A 72 20.75 45.41 38.51
C VAL A 72 21.70 44.62 39.41
N SER A 73 21.94 43.36 39.07
CA SER A 73 22.80 42.48 39.87
C SER A 73 24.25 42.96 39.90
N TYR A 74 24.79 43.38 38.76
CA TYR A 74 26.15 43.93 38.67
C TYR A 74 26.28 45.30 39.35
N THR A 75 25.25 46.15 39.30
CA THR A 75 25.24 47.40 40.06
C THR A 75 25.28 47.13 41.57
N VAL A 76 24.48 46.19 42.08
CA VAL A 76 24.48 45.83 43.51
C VAL A 76 25.83 45.25 43.94
N ILE A 77 26.42 44.35 43.15
CA ILE A 77 27.74 43.78 43.42
C ILE A 77 28.81 44.88 43.36
N GLY A 78 28.78 45.74 42.35
CA GLY A 78 29.73 46.83 42.18
C GLY A 78 29.69 47.82 43.35
N VAL A 79 28.50 48.27 43.76
CA VAL A 79 28.33 49.17 44.91
C VAL A 79 28.82 48.54 46.21
N ARG A 80 28.51 47.26 46.45
CA ARG A 80 29.02 46.53 47.64
C ARG A 80 30.53 46.35 47.60
N GLY A 81 31.11 46.12 46.41
CA GLY A 81 32.56 46.01 46.22
C GLY A 81 33.28 47.33 46.50
N VAL A 82 32.79 48.44 45.94
CA VAL A 82 33.36 49.79 46.15
C VAL A 82 33.26 50.21 47.62
N ASN A 83 32.18 49.86 48.31
CA ASN A 83 32.01 50.13 49.74
C ASN A 83 32.83 49.18 50.65
N GLY A 84 33.67 48.31 50.09
CA GLY A 84 34.50 47.37 50.85
C GLY A 84 33.72 46.29 51.60
N MET A 85 32.44 46.09 51.28
CA MET A 85 31.58 45.08 51.92
C MET A 85 31.86 43.66 51.40
N ILE A 86 32.49 43.53 50.24
CA ILE A 86 32.88 42.27 49.60
C ILE A 86 34.29 42.40 49.01
N THR A 87 35.02 41.29 49.00
CA THR A 87 36.37 41.20 48.44
C THR A 87 36.36 41.09 46.91
N GLY A 88 37.48 41.41 46.26
CA GLY A 88 37.61 41.28 44.80
C GLY A 88 37.36 39.83 44.29
N ALA A 89 37.75 38.82 45.08
CA ALA A 89 37.48 37.42 44.74
C ALA A 89 35.98 37.07 44.83
N GLU A 90 35.26 37.65 45.80
CA GLU A 90 33.81 37.47 45.94
C GLU A 90 33.04 38.12 44.79
N VAL A 91 33.49 39.28 44.30
CA VAL A 91 32.92 39.91 43.09
C VAL A 91 32.99 38.95 41.90
N VAL A 92 34.16 38.38 41.61
CA VAL A 92 34.34 37.43 40.50
C VAL A 92 33.43 36.21 40.69
N LYS A 93 33.40 35.64 41.90
CA LYS A 93 32.53 34.50 42.24
C LYS A 93 31.05 34.81 41.99
N TYR A 94 30.54 35.95 42.44
CA TYR A 94 29.13 36.31 42.25
C TYR A 94 28.79 36.59 40.78
N VAL A 95 29.68 37.24 40.04
CA VAL A 95 29.51 37.49 38.60
C VAL A 95 29.47 36.17 37.82
N SER A 96 30.38 35.24 38.10
CA SER A 96 30.38 33.91 37.48
C SER A 96 29.11 33.13 37.81
N ALA A 97 28.66 33.17 39.07
CA ALA A 97 27.42 32.49 39.48
C ALA A 97 26.18 33.04 38.79
N LEU A 98 26.06 34.37 38.65
CA LEU A 98 24.96 35.01 37.93
C LEU A 98 24.98 34.72 36.43
N THR A 99 26.18 34.69 35.84
CA THR A 99 26.35 34.35 34.42
C THR A 99 25.92 32.90 34.15
N ALA A 100 26.35 31.96 35.00
CA ALA A 100 25.94 30.56 34.93
C ALA A 100 24.42 30.39 35.11
N LEU A 101 23.82 31.10 36.07
CA LEU A 101 22.37 31.11 36.28
C LEU A 101 21.61 31.62 35.04
N GLY A 102 22.07 32.72 34.46
CA GLY A 102 21.47 33.27 33.23
C GLY A 102 21.55 32.30 32.05
N GLY A 103 22.68 31.60 31.91
CA GLY A 103 22.85 30.55 30.90
C GLY A 103 21.90 29.37 31.13
N ALA A 104 21.74 28.91 32.37
CA ALA A 104 20.82 27.83 32.72
C ALA A 104 19.36 28.19 32.44
N CYS A 105 18.94 29.42 32.74
CA CYS A 105 17.59 29.90 32.43
C CYS A 105 17.33 29.96 30.91
N GLN A 106 18.31 30.42 30.11
CA GLN A 106 18.17 30.46 28.65
C GLN A 106 18.05 29.03 28.10
N TYR A 107 18.91 28.13 28.58
CA TYR A 107 18.87 26.72 28.21
C TYR A 107 17.50 26.10 28.50
N MET A 108 16.89 26.40 29.66
CA MET A 108 15.54 25.94 29.98
C MET A 108 14.50 26.46 28.98
N VAL A 109 14.52 27.75 28.63
CA VAL A 109 13.57 28.34 27.67
C VAL A 109 13.66 27.65 26.30
N ASP A 110 14.87 27.46 25.79
CA ASP A 110 15.11 26.81 24.50
C ASP A 110 14.64 25.32 24.51
N HIS A 111 14.77 24.64 25.66
CA HIS A 111 14.34 23.25 25.79
C HIS A 111 12.83 23.11 25.97
N PHE A 112 12.18 24.02 26.69
CA PHE A 112 10.72 24.05 26.81
C PHE A 112 10.06 24.20 25.44
N GLU A 113 10.63 25.06 24.58
CA GLU A 113 10.20 25.22 23.20
C GLU A 113 10.30 23.90 22.42
N THR A 114 11.47 23.26 22.46
CA THR A 114 11.69 21.97 21.80
C THR A 114 10.70 20.89 22.25
N VAL A 115 10.44 20.81 23.57
CA VAL A 115 9.47 19.88 24.14
C VAL A 115 8.06 20.15 23.61
N LEU A 116 7.62 21.42 23.59
CA LEU A 116 6.29 21.79 23.10
C LEU A 116 6.10 21.43 21.62
N LEU A 117 7.12 21.63 20.79
CA LEU A 117 7.08 21.25 19.38
C LEU A 117 7.02 19.73 19.20
N ASN A 118 7.84 18.98 19.93
CA ASN A 118 7.86 17.52 19.85
C ASN A 118 6.55 16.90 20.36
N MET A 119 5.90 17.50 21.36
CA MET A 119 4.62 17.03 21.90
C MET A 119 3.49 17.01 20.86
N GLN A 120 3.50 17.95 19.90
CA GLN A 120 2.50 17.96 18.81
C GLN A 120 2.65 16.75 17.89
N TYR A 121 3.89 16.34 17.58
CA TYR A 121 4.15 15.14 16.78
C TYR A 121 3.87 13.86 17.57
N LEU A 122 4.23 13.83 18.86
CA LEU A 122 3.95 12.69 19.73
C LEU A 122 2.46 12.41 19.85
N HIS A 123 1.62 13.45 19.90
CA HIS A 123 0.18 13.27 19.95
C HIS A 123 -0.34 12.42 18.78
N HIS A 124 0.04 12.75 17.54
CA HIS A 124 -0.34 11.97 16.36
C HIS A 124 0.22 10.55 16.35
N TYR A 125 1.44 10.38 16.87
CA TYR A 125 2.03 9.05 17.03
C TYR A 125 1.23 8.20 18.03
N TYR A 126 0.84 8.77 19.17
CA TYR A 126 0.00 8.09 20.15
C TYR A 126 -1.41 7.82 19.62
N GLU A 127 -2.01 8.76 18.88
CA GLU A 127 -3.29 8.52 18.20
C GLU A 127 -3.21 7.30 17.27
N TYR A 128 -2.14 7.19 16.48
CA TYR A 128 -1.90 6.05 15.60
C TYR A 128 -1.73 4.73 16.39
N LEU A 129 -0.92 4.72 17.44
CA LEU A 129 -0.70 3.53 18.28
C LEU A 129 -1.97 3.07 19.01
N GLN A 130 -2.89 3.99 19.29
CA GLN A 130 -4.15 3.69 19.95
C GLN A 130 -5.27 3.29 18.97
N LEU A 131 -5.03 3.30 17.66
CA LEU A 131 -6.01 2.80 16.70
C LEU A 131 -6.32 1.33 17.02
N PRO A 132 -7.60 0.96 17.19
CA PRO A 132 -7.96 -0.42 17.48
C PRO A 132 -7.44 -1.33 16.37
N ASN A 133 -6.95 -2.53 16.72
CA ASN A 133 -6.78 -3.57 15.70
C ASN A 133 -8.17 -4.09 15.33
N HIS A 134 -8.64 -3.75 14.13
CA HIS A 134 -10.00 -4.09 13.70
C HIS A 134 -10.11 -5.54 13.20
N LYS A 135 -9.00 -6.28 13.04
CA LYS A 135 -9.03 -7.66 12.57
C LYS A 135 -9.12 -8.60 13.77
N LYS A 136 -10.32 -9.09 14.07
CA LYS A 136 -10.50 -10.17 15.06
C LYS A 136 -9.82 -11.43 14.52
N THR A 137 -8.71 -11.87 15.10
CA THR A 137 -8.16 -13.19 14.78
C THR A 137 -8.84 -14.25 15.63
N GLY A 138 -9.16 -15.40 15.06
CA GLY A 138 -9.62 -16.55 15.83
C GLY A 138 -8.45 -17.50 16.13
N ASP A 139 -8.70 -18.51 16.95
CA ASP A 139 -7.64 -19.43 17.42
C ASP A 139 -7.54 -20.71 16.57
N LYS A 140 -8.40 -20.89 15.55
CA LYS A 140 -8.37 -22.10 14.71
C LYS A 140 -7.24 -22.00 13.68
N SER A 141 -6.46 -23.08 13.59
CA SER A 141 -5.43 -23.22 12.57
C SER A 141 -6.01 -23.79 11.27
N VAL A 142 -5.40 -23.43 10.13
CA VAL A 142 -5.67 -24.05 8.82
C VAL A 142 -4.69 -25.18 8.50
N ALA A 143 -3.64 -25.37 9.32
CA ALA A 143 -2.55 -26.31 9.06
C ALA A 143 -3.02 -27.78 8.96
N ASP A 144 -4.05 -28.14 9.71
CA ASP A 144 -4.61 -29.50 9.73
C ASP A 144 -5.60 -29.77 8.59
N LEU A 145 -5.97 -28.75 7.81
CA LEU A 145 -6.93 -28.89 6.71
C LEU A 145 -6.26 -29.54 5.51
N LYS A 146 -6.87 -30.62 5.00
CA LYS A 146 -6.41 -31.25 3.77
C LYS A 146 -6.84 -30.41 2.56
N PRO A 147 -5.93 -30.07 1.64
CA PRO A 147 -6.25 -29.27 0.47
C PRO A 147 -7.46 -29.80 -0.33
N GLN A 148 -7.55 -31.11 -0.52
CA GLN A 148 -8.61 -31.72 -1.34
C GLN A 148 -10.03 -31.60 -0.76
N GLU A 149 -10.14 -31.28 0.52
CA GLU A 149 -11.41 -31.13 1.24
C GLU A 149 -11.80 -29.65 1.38
N LEU A 150 -11.02 -28.70 0.84
CA LEU A 150 -11.25 -27.28 1.02
C LEU A 150 -12.45 -26.79 0.19
N VAL A 151 -13.39 -26.15 0.88
CA VAL A 151 -14.58 -25.53 0.30
C VAL A 151 -14.79 -24.16 0.95
N ILE A 152 -14.84 -23.11 0.13
CA ILE A 152 -15.18 -21.76 0.60
C ILE A 152 -16.59 -21.39 0.16
N THR A 153 -17.46 -21.00 1.09
CA THR A 153 -18.86 -20.66 0.81
C THR A 153 -19.16 -19.24 1.27
N PHE A 154 -19.67 -18.41 0.36
CA PHE A 154 -20.29 -17.14 0.67
C PHE A 154 -21.77 -17.39 0.93
N GLU A 155 -22.25 -17.04 2.12
CA GLU A 155 -23.66 -17.16 2.52
C GLU A 155 -24.25 -15.76 2.74
N ASP A 156 -25.14 -15.37 1.83
CA ASP A 156 -25.87 -14.10 1.84
C ASP A 156 -24.98 -12.86 2.08
N VAL A 157 -23.81 -12.84 1.42
CA VAL A 157 -22.80 -11.82 1.67
C VAL A 157 -23.17 -10.49 1.01
N CYS A 158 -23.22 -9.42 1.82
CA CYS A 158 -23.27 -8.04 1.36
C CYS A 158 -22.02 -7.30 1.81
N PHE A 159 -21.62 -6.29 1.03
CA PHE A 159 -20.49 -5.44 1.40
C PHE A 159 -20.61 -4.01 0.89
N GLN A 160 -20.23 -3.08 1.75
CA GLN A 160 -20.17 -1.64 1.48
C GLN A 160 -18.83 -1.09 1.99
N TYR A 161 -18.10 -0.39 1.13
CA TYR A 161 -16.85 0.28 1.53
C TYR A 161 -17.13 1.38 2.57
N PRO A 162 -16.24 1.58 3.56
CA PRO A 162 -16.37 2.66 4.52
C PRO A 162 -16.55 4.03 3.84
N GLY A 163 -17.58 4.78 4.25
CA GLY A 163 -17.91 6.08 3.67
C GLY A 163 -18.67 6.06 2.33
N SER A 164 -18.86 4.87 1.72
CA SER A 164 -19.74 4.73 0.56
C SER A 164 -21.21 4.65 0.99
N LYS A 165 -22.12 5.16 0.15
CA LYS A 165 -23.58 4.96 0.28
C LYS A 165 -24.12 3.83 -0.57
N LYS A 166 -23.29 3.25 -1.44
CA LYS A 166 -23.68 2.20 -2.38
C LYS A 166 -22.95 0.91 -2.02
N ASP A 167 -23.72 -0.17 -1.91
CA ASP A 167 -23.16 -1.50 -1.72
C ASP A 167 -22.41 -1.94 -2.97
N SER A 168 -21.21 -2.48 -2.77
CA SER A 168 -20.41 -3.06 -3.83
C SER A 168 -20.81 -4.50 -4.13
N LEU A 169 -21.33 -5.22 -3.14
CA LEU A 169 -21.82 -6.60 -3.25
C LEU A 169 -23.12 -6.75 -2.46
N LYS A 170 -24.05 -7.55 -2.97
CA LYS A 170 -25.40 -7.76 -2.42
C LYS A 170 -25.78 -9.23 -2.54
N HIS A 171 -26.16 -9.84 -1.43
CA HIS A 171 -26.71 -11.20 -1.38
C HIS A 171 -25.89 -12.22 -2.19
N ILE A 172 -24.57 -12.15 -2.09
CA ILE A 172 -23.66 -13.05 -2.79
C ILE A 172 -23.74 -14.44 -2.16
N ASN A 173 -24.13 -15.42 -2.98
CA ASN A 173 -24.19 -16.83 -2.63
C ASN A 173 -23.37 -17.60 -3.67
N ILE A 174 -22.17 -18.02 -3.29
CA ILE A 174 -21.25 -18.74 -4.17
C ILE A 174 -20.39 -19.68 -3.35
N THR A 175 -20.16 -20.87 -3.89
CA THR A 175 -19.24 -21.86 -3.32
C THR A 175 -18.06 -22.06 -4.26
N PHE A 176 -16.87 -22.19 -3.69
CA PHE A 176 -15.61 -22.49 -4.36
C PHE A 176 -15.10 -23.84 -3.84
N HIS A 177 -14.85 -24.77 -4.75
CA HIS A 177 -14.30 -26.08 -4.40
C HIS A 177 -12.81 -26.16 -4.72
N TYR A 178 -12.05 -26.94 -3.95
CA TYR A 178 -10.67 -27.25 -4.30
C TYR A 178 -10.57 -27.89 -5.70
N GLY A 179 -9.53 -27.53 -6.45
CA GLY A 179 -9.30 -27.98 -7.83
C GLY A 179 -10.19 -27.31 -8.88
N GLU A 180 -11.19 -26.55 -8.47
CA GLU A 180 -12.11 -25.89 -9.39
C GLU A 180 -11.46 -24.68 -10.07
N LYS A 181 -11.67 -24.55 -11.40
CA LYS A 181 -11.23 -23.39 -12.18
C LYS A 181 -12.41 -22.51 -12.54
N ILE A 182 -12.45 -21.31 -11.97
CA ILE A 182 -13.60 -20.41 -12.05
C ILE A 182 -13.23 -19.11 -12.73
N ALA A 183 -13.95 -18.76 -13.79
CA ALA A 183 -13.89 -17.42 -14.36
C ALA A 183 -14.93 -16.52 -13.70
N LEU A 184 -14.49 -15.41 -13.12
CA LEU A 184 -15.33 -14.35 -12.59
C LEU A 184 -15.38 -13.18 -13.60
N VAL A 185 -16.54 -12.99 -14.23
CA VAL A 185 -16.72 -12.02 -15.32
C VAL A 185 -17.85 -11.05 -15.03
N GLY A 186 -17.88 -9.94 -15.77
CA GLY A 186 -18.90 -8.92 -15.63
C GLY A 186 -18.38 -7.52 -15.99
N PRO A 187 -19.29 -6.55 -16.17
CA PRO A 187 -18.91 -5.18 -16.52
C PRO A 187 -18.02 -4.52 -15.46
N ASN A 188 -17.41 -3.38 -15.83
CA ASN A 188 -16.64 -2.57 -14.89
C ASN A 188 -17.53 -2.13 -13.72
N GLY A 189 -17.02 -2.23 -12.49
CA GLY A 189 -17.79 -1.91 -11.29
C GLY A 189 -18.81 -2.97 -10.87
N ALA A 190 -18.81 -4.17 -11.46
CA ALA A 190 -19.70 -5.27 -11.06
C ALA A 190 -19.41 -5.87 -9.67
N GLY A 191 -18.25 -5.55 -9.06
CA GLY A 191 -17.85 -6.06 -7.74
C GLY A 191 -16.85 -7.23 -7.75
N LYS A 192 -16.25 -7.57 -8.90
CA LYS A 192 -15.31 -8.70 -9.05
C LYS A 192 -14.12 -8.63 -8.09
N THR A 193 -13.34 -7.55 -8.15
CA THR A 193 -12.21 -7.31 -7.24
C THR A 193 -12.67 -7.25 -5.79
N THR A 194 -13.81 -6.62 -5.49
CA THR A 194 -14.37 -6.60 -4.12
C THR A 194 -14.64 -8.01 -3.59
N LEU A 195 -15.16 -8.91 -4.42
CA LEU A 195 -15.40 -10.31 -4.02
C LEU A 195 -14.09 -11.00 -3.65
N ILE A 196 -13.03 -10.78 -4.43
CA ILE A 196 -11.69 -11.32 -4.14
C ILE A 196 -11.11 -10.73 -2.86
N LEU A 197 -11.28 -9.43 -2.63
CA LEU A 197 -10.81 -8.79 -1.40
C LEU A 197 -11.50 -9.37 -0.15
N LEU A 198 -12.78 -9.74 -0.25
CA LEU A 198 -13.48 -10.46 0.82
C LEU A 198 -13.04 -11.93 0.93
N LEU A 199 -12.83 -12.62 -0.19
CA LEU A 199 -12.33 -14.00 -0.22
C LEU A 199 -10.98 -14.10 0.51
N CYS A 200 -10.08 -13.15 0.28
CA CYS A 200 -8.78 -13.05 0.95
C CYS A 200 -8.86 -12.40 2.36
N ARG A 201 -10.07 -12.10 2.86
CA ARG A 201 -10.32 -11.44 4.14
C ARG A 201 -9.58 -10.10 4.33
N LEU A 202 -9.27 -9.42 3.22
CA LEU A 202 -8.72 -8.06 3.26
C LEU A 202 -9.77 -7.04 3.69
N TYR A 203 -11.05 -7.38 3.51
CA TYR A 203 -12.20 -6.74 4.13
C TYR A 203 -13.10 -7.80 4.77
N GLU A 204 -13.97 -7.37 5.68
CA GLU A 204 -15.01 -8.22 6.25
C GLU A 204 -16.38 -7.86 5.66
N PRO A 205 -17.27 -8.85 5.43
CA PRO A 205 -18.64 -8.60 5.00
C PRO A 205 -19.39 -7.64 5.94
N THR A 206 -20.24 -6.77 5.39
CA THR A 206 -21.15 -5.95 6.20
C THR A 206 -22.37 -6.73 6.66
N GLN A 207 -22.78 -7.74 5.88
CA GLN A 207 -23.82 -8.71 6.22
C GLN A 207 -23.45 -10.07 5.63
N GLY A 208 -24.01 -11.14 6.20
CA GLY A 208 -23.72 -12.52 5.79
C GLY A 208 -22.43 -13.02 6.40
N ARG A 209 -21.93 -14.13 5.85
CA ARG A 209 -20.67 -14.74 6.31
C ARG A 209 -19.98 -15.50 5.20
N ILE A 210 -18.68 -15.67 5.36
CA ILE A 210 -17.86 -16.51 4.48
C ILE A 210 -17.37 -17.67 5.34
N LEU A 211 -17.53 -18.88 4.83
CA LEU A 211 -17.19 -20.11 5.52
C LEU A 211 -16.05 -20.82 4.80
N LEU A 212 -15.10 -21.38 5.54
CA LEU A 212 -14.14 -22.37 5.08
C LEU A 212 -14.52 -23.71 5.73
N ASN A 213 -14.85 -24.72 4.92
CA ASN A 213 -15.30 -26.04 5.39
C ASN A 213 -16.46 -25.97 6.41
N GLY A 214 -17.37 -25.00 6.21
CA GLY A 214 -18.53 -24.77 7.06
C GLY A 214 -18.25 -23.96 8.35
N ILE A 215 -17.00 -23.56 8.60
CA ILE A 215 -16.60 -22.72 9.74
C ILE A 215 -16.39 -21.29 9.26
N ASP A 216 -16.84 -20.30 10.02
CA ASP A 216 -16.66 -18.89 9.64
C ASP A 216 -15.16 -18.53 9.56
N ILE A 217 -14.76 -17.88 8.47
CA ILE A 217 -13.34 -17.52 8.25
C ILE A 217 -12.78 -16.59 9.34
N ARG A 218 -13.65 -15.96 10.14
CA ARG A 218 -13.26 -15.12 11.29
C ARG A 218 -12.81 -15.92 12.50
N GLU A 219 -13.13 -17.21 12.57
CA GLU A 219 -12.71 -18.11 13.65
C GLU A 219 -11.29 -18.67 13.44
N TYR A 220 -10.71 -18.48 12.26
CA TYR A 220 -9.34 -18.88 11.95
C TYR A 220 -8.35 -17.78 12.27
N ASP A 221 -7.09 -18.20 12.49
CA ASP A 221 -5.98 -17.27 12.52
C ASP A 221 -5.90 -16.53 11.18
N TYR A 222 -5.76 -15.21 11.27
CA TYR A 222 -5.83 -14.34 10.10
C TYR A 222 -4.65 -14.55 9.14
N GLU A 223 -3.44 -14.69 9.65
CA GLU A 223 -2.24 -14.83 8.82
C GLU A 223 -2.20 -16.21 8.17
N GLU A 224 -2.58 -17.25 8.90
CA GLU A 224 -2.75 -18.60 8.37
C GLU A 224 -3.81 -18.66 7.26
N TYR A 225 -4.99 -18.06 7.47
CA TYR A 225 -6.01 -17.99 6.43
C TYR A 225 -5.51 -17.23 5.20
N LEU A 226 -4.86 -16.08 5.39
CA LEU A 226 -4.29 -15.28 4.30
C LEU A 226 -3.17 -16.03 3.55
N ALA A 227 -2.43 -16.90 4.24
CA ALA A 227 -1.40 -17.76 3.65
C ALA A 227 -1.99 -18.79 2.66
N MET A 228 -3.29 -19.11 2.75
CA MET A 228 -3.95 -20.03 1.82
C MET A 228 -4.14 -19.47 0.40
N PHE A 229 -3.85 -18.19 0.15
CA PHE A 229 -4.10 -17.52 -1.12
C PHE A 229 -2.81 -17.01 -1.80
N GLY A 230 -2.55 -17.43 -3.03
CA GLY A 230 -1.58 -16.83 -3.94
C GLY A 230 -2.28 -15.90 -4.91
N VAL A 231 -2.08 -14.59 -4.79
CA VAL A 231 -2.89 -13.59 -5.53
C VAL A 231 -2.01 -12.70 -6.40
N VAL A 232 -2.46 -12.47 -7.64
CA VAL A 232 -1.97 -11.41 -8.52
C VAL A 232 -3.10 -10.41 -8.72
N PHE A 233 -3.04 -9.27 -8.03
CA PHE A 233 -4.00 -8.19 -8.22
C PHE A 233 -3.70 -7.40 -9.50
N GLN A 234 -4.71 -6.73 -10.05
CA GLN A 234 -4.58 -5.87 -11.23
C GLN A 234 -3.53 -4.76 -11.03
N ASP A 235 -3.44 -4.21 -9.82
CA ASP A 235 -2.56 -3.09 -9.45
C ASP A 235 -1.27 -3.53 -8.74
N PHE A 236 -0.87 -4.80 -8.90
CA PHE A 236 0.31 -5.36 -8.25
C PHE A 236 1.55 -4.46 -8.40
N LYS A 237 2.42 -4.51 -7.39
CA LYS A 237 3.72 -3.82 -7.41
C LYS A 237 4.85 -4.80 -7.21
N LEU A 238 5.92 -4.55 -7.96
CA LEU A 238 7.25 -5.03 -7.63
C LEU A 238 7.96 -3.92 -6.85
N PHE A 239 8.85 -4.33 -5.97
CA PHE A 239 9.62 -3.45 -5.11
C PHE A 239 11.02 -3.27 -5.67
N ALA A 240 11.69 -2.19 -5.28
CA ALA A 240 13.09 -1.93 -5.62
C ALA A 240 14.05 -2.84 -4.84
N MET A 241 13.85 -4.14 -5.04
CA MET A 241 14.46 -5.31 -4.40
C MET A 241 14.90 -6.27 -5.50
N THR A 242 15.65 -7.30 -5.15
CA THR A 242 16.07 -8.34 -6.11
C THR A 242 14.87 -9.06 -6.73
N VAL A 243 15.08 -9.72 -7.88
CA VAL A 243 14.04 -10.58 -8.49
C VAL A 243 13.62 -11.68 -7.50
N ALA A 244 14.58 -12.29 -6.82
CA ALA A 244 14.35 -13.34 -5.82
C ALA A 244 13.46 -12.87 -4.67
N GLU A 245 13.78 -11.74 -4.02
CA GLU A 245 12.97 -11.15 -2.95
C GLU A 245 11.58 -10.75 -3.44
N ASN A 246 11.47 -10.26 -4.67
CA ASN A 246 10.17 -9.95 -5.28
C ASN A 246 9.32 -11.20 -5.51
N VAL A 247 9.91 -12.34 -5.88
CA VAL A 247 9.20 -13.61 -6.08
C VAL A 247 8.85 -14.24 -4.73
N ALA A 248 9.79 -14.29 -3.80
CA ALA A 248 9.60 -14.93 -2.50
C ALA A 248 8.77 -14.11 -1.52
N ALA A 249 8.75 -12.78 -1.68
CA ALA A 249 8.24 -11.82 -0.68
C ALA A 249 8.86 -12.06 0.72
N SER A 250 10.13 -12.45 0.74
CA SER A 250 10.90 -12.84 1.93
C SER A 250 12.38 -12.62 1.66
N GLU A 251 13.16 -12.36 2.72
CA GLU A 251 14.63 -12.35 2.67
C GLU A 251 15.20 -13.77 2.63
N GLU A 252 14.46 -14.75 3.16
CA GLU A 252 14.79 -16.17 3.13
C GLU A 252 14.00 -16.87 2.02
N TYR A 253 14.70 -17.51 1.08
CA TYR A 253 14.10 -18.19 -0.06
C TYR A 253 14.94 -19.36 -0.58
N ASP A 254 14.24 -20.32 -1.16
CA ASP A 254 14.79 -21.39 -2.00
C ASP A 254 15.01 -20.88 -3.44
N GLU A 255 16.27 -20.76 -3.85
CA GLU A 255 16.68 -20.32 -5.19
C GLU A 255 16.22 -21.28 -6.28
N GLN A 256 16.33 -22.60 -6.08
CA GLN A 256 15.92 -23.58 -7.08
C GLN A 256 14.43 -23.45 -7.35
N LYS A 257 13.63 -23.29 -6.29
CA LYS A 257 12.19 -23.04 -6.42
C LYS A 257 11.90 -21.71 -7.13
N ILE A 258 12.71 -20.66 -6.92
CA ILE A 258 12.59 -19.40 -7.67
C ILE A 258 12.80 -19.62 -9.16
N GLU A 259 13.85 -20.34 -9.55
CA GLU A 259 14.12 -20.64 -10.96
C GLU A 259 12.94 -21.39 -11.59
N GLU A 260 12.44 -22.43 -10.92
CA GLU A 260 11.30 -23.22 -11.38
C GLU A 260 10.04 -22.38 -11.61
N VAL A 261 9.71 -21.45 -10.71
CA VAL A 261 8.53 -20.59 -10.87
C VAL A 261 8.74 -19.49 -11.93
N LEU A 262 9.97 -19.01 -12.13
CA LEU A 262 10.30 -18.07 -13.20
C LEU A 262 10.27 -18.74 -14.57
N GLU A 263 10.64 -20.02 -14.67
CA GLU A 263 10.48 -20.83 -15.88
C GLU A 263 9.00 -21.03 -16.19
N LYS A 264 8.23 -21.47 -15.19
CA LYS A 264 6.78 -21.61 -15.28
C LYS A 264 6.09 -20.32 -15.72
N ALA A 265 6.51 -19.17 -15.20
CA ALA A 265 5.97 -17.87 -15.59
C ALA A 265 6.51 -17.34 -16.95
N GLY A 266 7.43 -18.07 -17.60
CA GLY A 266 7.95 -17.71 -18.92
C GLY A 266 8.82 -16.46 -18.93
N ILE A 267 9.56 -16.20 -17.85
CA ILE A 267 10.47 -15.03 -17.72
C ILE A 267 11.92 -15.43 -17.36
N TRP A 268 12.17 -16.70 -17.06
CA TRP A 268 13.50 -17.18 -16.68
C TRP A 268 14.61 -16.78 -17.66
N ASP A 269 14.38 -16.93 -18.96
CA ASP A 269 15.34 -16.57 -20.01
C ASP A 269 15.79 -15.11 -19.97
N ARG A 270 14.89 -14.22 -19.53
CA ARG A 270 15.16 -12.79 -19.37
C ARG A 270 15.93 -12.51 -18.08
N VAL A 271 15.57 -13.19 -16.99
CA VAL A 271 16.19 -13.03 -15.68
C VAL A 271 17.62 -13.58 -15.68
N ARG A 272 17.85 -14.77 -16.23
CA ARG A 272 19.20 -15.38 -16.31
C ARG A 272 20.20 -14.57 -17.14
N LYS A 273 19.71 -13.68 -18.03
CA LYS A 273 20.53 -12.77 -18.85
C LYS A 273 20.83 -11.43 -18.14
N MET A 274 20.24 -11.17 -16.97
CA MET A 274 20.60 -10.03 -16.14
C MET A 274 22.00 -10.23 -15.54
N GLU A 275 22.69 -9.13 -15.24
CA GLU A 275 24.07 -9.16 -14.74
C GLU A 275 24.21 -10.01 -13.46
N GLN A 276 23.19 -9.96 -12.59
CA GLN A 276 23.17 -10.70 -11.32
C GLN A 276 22.05 -11.75 -11.25
N GLY A 277 21.46 -12.14 -12.39
CA GLY A 277 20.40 -13.15 -12.42
C GLY A 277 19.23 -12.84 -11.49
N ILE A 278 18.86 -13.80 -10.63
CA ILE A 278 17.79 -13.65 -9.63
C ILE A 278 18.12 -12.62 -8.53
N HIS A 279 19.40 -12.34 -8.29
CA HIS A 279 19.84 -11.35 -7.29
C HIS A 279 19.90 -9.94 -7.84
N ASN A 280 19.52 -9.71 -9.09
CA ASN A 280 19.55 -8.39 -9.68
C ASN A 280 18.44 -7.52 -9.08
N PRO A 281 18.73 -6.33 -8.52
CA PRO A 281 17.71 -5.39 -8.08
C PRO A 281 16.82 -4.93 -9.24
N LEU A 282 15.53 -4.77 -8.98
CA LEU A 282 14.58 -4.14 -9.89
C LEU A 282 14.48 -2.65 -9.59
N TYR A 283 14.27 -1.84 -10.62
CA TYR A 283 14.09 -0.38 -10.56
C TYR A 283 15.28 0.41 -9.99
N ASN A 284 15.45 1.64 -10.48
CA ASN A 284 16.54 2.52 -10.04
C ASN A 284 16.13 3.42 -8.88
N VAL A 285 16.12 2.88 -7.65
CA VAL A 285 15.81 3.62 -6.41
C VAL A 285 16.99 3.53 -5.45
N GLY A 286 17.93 4.46 -5.55
CA GLY A 286 19.14 4.51 -4.70
C GLY A 286 20.22 3.47 -5.04
N ILE A 287 19.82 2.30 -5.54
CA ILE A 287 20.70 1.25 -6.09
C ILE A 287 20.44 1.12 -7.59
N LYS A 288 21.49 0.78 -8.36
CA LYS A 288 21.36 0.53 -9.80
C LYS A 288 20.58 -0.78 -10.01
N GLY A 289 19.37 -0.66 -10.52
CA GLY A 289 18.48 -1.79 -10.83
C GLY A 289 18.14 -1.89 -12.31
N VAL A 290 17.53 -3.00 -12.69
CA VAL A 290 17.01 -3.22 -14.05
C VAL A 290 15.55 -2.78 -14.11
N GLU A 291 15.24 -1.92 -15.09
CA GLU A 291 13.86 -1.61 -15.43
C GLU A 291 13.22 -2.81 -16.15
N VAL A 292 11.99 -3.13 -15.75
CA VAL A 292 11.18 -4.18 -16.37
C VAL A 292 9.96 -3.56 -17.04
N SER A 293 9.61 -4.06 -18.21
CA SER A 293 8.35 -3.75 -18.88
C SER A 293 7.16 -4.25 -18.08
N GLY A 294 5.95 -3.75 -18.38
CA GLY A 294 4.72 -4.18 -17.71
C GLY A 294 4.49 -5.69 -17.80
N GLY A 295 4.74 -6.29 -18.96
CA GLY A 295 4.61 -7.73 -19.17
C GLY A 295 5.64 -8.56 -18.40
N GLU A 296 6.91 -8.11 -18.34
CA GLU A 296 7.93 -8.76 -17.51
C GLU A 296 7.58 -8.67 -16.03
N ALA A 297 7.10 -7.50 -15.57
CA ALA A 297 6.68 -7.31 -14.19
C ALA A 297 5.51 -8.24 -13.81
N GLN A 298 4.57 -8.42 -14.74
CA GLN A 298 3.42 -9.30 -14.58
C GLN A 298 3.82 -10.77 -14.46
N LYS A 299 4.76 -11.23 -15.29
CA LYS A 299 5.32 -12.58 -15.17
C LYS A 299 6.03 -12.82 -13.83
N ILE A 300 6.76 -11.83 -13.31
CA ILE A 300 7.38 -11.90 -11.97
C ILE A 300 6.30 -11.96 -10.88
N ALA A 301 5.21 -11.21 -11.00
CA ALA A 301 4.08 -11.28 -10.05
C ALA A 301 3.35 -12.63 -10.09
N ILE A 302 3.20 -13.23 -11.27
CA ILE A 302 2.68 -14.60 -11.41
C ILE A 302 3.64 -15.59 -10.73
N ALA A 303 4.95 -15.47 -10.97
CA ALA A 303 5.95 -16.29 -10.28
C ALA A 303 5.85 -16.16 -8.76
N ARG A 304 5.61 -14.96 -8.22
CA ARG A 304 5.36 -14.72 -6.78
C ARG A 304 4.15 -15.51 -6.26
N ALA A 305 3.02 -15.45 -6.97
CA ALA A 305 1.83 -16.22 -6.58
C ALA A 305 2.07 -17.74 -6.62
N LEU A 306 2.82 -18.23 -7.61
CA LEU A 306 3.19 -19.64 -7.72
C LEU A 306 4.18 -20.07 -6.63
N TYR A 307 5.15 -19.22 -6.28
CA TYR A 307 6.16 -19.49 -5.25
C TYR A 307 5.55 -19.75 -3.88
N LYS A 308 4.51 -18.98 -3.54
CA LYS A 308 3.75 -19.13 -2.28
C LYS A 308 3.16 -20.54 -2.11
N ASN A 309 2.97 -21.29 -3.21
CA ASN A 309 2.44 -22.65 -3.20
C ASN A 309 1.12 -22.79 -2.42
N ALA A 310 0.27 -21.78 -2.53
CA ALA A 310 -1.02 -21.71 -1.86
C ALA A 310 -2.05 -22.63 -2.53
N PRO A 311 -3.02 -23.22 -1.78
CA PRO A 311 -4.09 -24.05 -2.33
C PRO A 311 -5.09 -23.27 -3.19
N PHE A 312 -5.22 -21.96 -2.98
CA PHE A 312 -6.07 -21.07 -3.76
C PHE A 312 -5.22 -20.07 -4.53
N ILE A 313 -5.38 -20.03 -5.85
CA ILE A 313 -4.70 -19.07 -6.72
C ILE A 313 -5.73 -18.12 -7.33
N ILE A 314 -5.48 -16.82 -7.21
CA ILE A 314 -6.38 -15.79 -7.75
C ILE A 314 -5.58 -14.90 -8.69
N LEU A 315 -6.09 -14.73 -9.91
CA LEU A 315 -5.51 -13.86 -10.91
C LEU A 315 -6.52 -12.80 -11.33
N ASP A 316 -6.31 -11.57 -10.87
CA ASP A 316 -7.12 -10.42 -11.22
C ASP A 316 -6.50 -9.68 -12.43
N GLU A 317 -7.04 -9.95 -13.61
CA GLU A 317 -6.57 -9.43 -14.90
C GLU A 317 -5.07 -9.64 -15.17
N PRO A 318 -4.57 -10.89 -15.09
CA PRO A 318 -3.15 -11.21 -15.16
C PRO A 318 -2.53 -11.02 -16.56
N THR A 319 -3.27 -10.51 -17.54
CA THR A 319 -2.80 -10.33 -18.93
C THR A 319 -3.04 -8.94 -19.50
N SER A 320 -3.49 -7.98 -18.67
CA SER A 320 -3.77 -6.60 -19.10
C SER A 320 -2.54 -5.90 -19.73
N ALA A 321 -1.34 -6.22 -19.28
CA ALA A 321 -0.08 -5.66 -19.80
C ALA A 321 0.67 -6.60 -20.77
N LEU A 322 0.08 -7.73 -21.15
CA LEU A 322 0.68 -8.72 -22.04
C LEU A 322 0.14 -8.62 -23.46
N ASP A 323 1.05 -8.84 -24.42
CA ASP A 323 0.69 -9.05 -25.81
C ASP A 323 -0.11 -10.36 -25.99
N PRO A 324 -0.85 -10.52 -27.10
CA PRO A 324 -1.70 -11.70 -27.31
C PRO A 324 -0.95 -13.05 -27.31
N MET A 325 0.32 -13.08 -27.73
CA MET A 325 1.10 -14.33 -27.76
C MET A 325 1.52 -14.72 -26.35
N ALA A 326 2.07 -13.77 -25.58
CA ALA A 326 2.43 -13.98 -24.19
C ALA A 326 1.20 -14.33 -23.32
N GLU A 327 0.05 -13.72 -23.60
CA GLU A 327 -1.21 -14.09 -23.00
C GLU A 327 -1.59 -15.55 -23.29
N TYR A 328 -1.56 -15.95 -24.56
CA TYR A 328 -1.89 -17.32 -24.95
C TYR A 328 -0.95 -18.33 -24.30
N GLU A 329 0.36 -18.06 -24.23
CA GLU A 329 1.33 -18.91 -23.54
C GLU A 329 0.97 -19.10 -22.06
N ILE A 330 0.59 -18.03 -21.37
CA ILE A 330 0.19 -18.11 -19.96
C ILE A 330 -1.08 -18.94 -19.80
N TYR A 331 -2.15 -18.69 -20.58
CA TYR A 331 -3.41 -19.43 -20.46
C TYR A 331 -3.32 -20.89 -20.94
N SER A 332 -2.55 -21.17 -22.00
CA SER A 332 -2.37 -22.53 -22.50
C SER A 332 -1.44 -23.38 -21.62
N GLY A 333 -0.46 -22.76 -20.96
CA GLY A 333 0.38 -23.40 -19.95
C GLY A 333 -0.32 -23.54 -18.60
N PHE A 334 -1.48 -22.92 -18.42
CA PHE A 334 -2.05 -22.65 -17.11
C PHE A 334 -2.53 -23.88 -16.36
N ASP A 335 -3.07 -24.88 -17.06
CA ASP A 335 -3.42 -26.16 -16.46
C ASP A 335 -2.21 -26.81 -15.78
N ARG A 336 -1.02 -26.64 -16.35
CA ARG A 336 0.24 -27.10 -15.76
C ARG A 336 0.69 -26.22 -14.60
N LEU A 337 0.40 -24.92 -14.67
CA LEU A 337 0.74 -23.96 -13.62
C LEU A 337 -0.04 -24.21 -12.36
N ILE A 338 -1.35 -24.46 -12.46
CA ILE A 338 -2.23 -24.61 -11.29
C ILE A 338 -2.33 -26.03 -10.78
N GLN A 339 -2.14 -27.03 -11.65
CA GLN A 339 -2.25 -28.44 -11.29
C GLN A 339 -3.64 -28.74 -10.69
N ASP A 340 -3.69 -29.22 -9.46
CA ASP A 340 -4.91 -29.60 -8.72
C ASP A 340 -5.44 -28.49 -7.80
N ARG A 341 -4.84 -27.29 -7.82
CA ARG A 341 -5.25 -26.17 -6.97
C ARG A 341 -6.52 -25.49 -7.49
N MET A 342 -7.25 -24.84 -6.60
CA MET A 342 -8.38 -24.00 -7.02
C MET A 342 -7.88 -22.68 -7.60
N ALA A 343 -8.58 -22.22 -8.64
CA ALA A 343 -8.22 -21.04 -9.41
C ALA A 343 -9.41 -20.11 -9.61
N VAL A 344 -9.23 -18.82 -9.32
CA VAL A 344 -10.19 -17.79 -9.72
C VAL A 344 -9.54 -16.81 -10.67
N TYR A 345 -10.15 -16.62 -11.83
CA TYR A 345 -9.67 -15.69 -12.85
C TYR A 345 -10.67 -14.58 -13.00
N ILE A 346 -10.21 -13.35 -12.84
CA ILE A 346 -10.95 -12.20 -13.31
C ILE A 346 -10.33 -11.80 -14.63
N SER A 347 -11.11 -11.85 -15.70
CA SER A 347 -10.64 -11.42 -17.00
C SER A 347 -11.68 -10.55 -17.68
N HIS A 348 -11.20 -9.48 -18.30
CA HIS A 348 -11.97 -8.76 -19.30
C HIS A 348 -11.93 -9.44 -20.65
N ARG A 349 -10.99 -10.36 -20.91
CA ARG A 349 -10.87 -11.09 -22.17
C ARG A 349 -11.66 -12.39 -22.06
N MET A 350 -12.77 -12.45 -22.78
CA MET A 350 -13.70 -13.58 -22.71
C MET A 350 -13.07 -14.89 -23.16
N SER A 351 -12.10 -14.85 -24.08
CA SER A 351 -11.33 -16.02 -24.54
C SER A 351 -10.75 -16.86 -23.40
N SER A 352 -10.30 -16.21 -22.32
CA SER A 352 -9.76 -16.87 -21.12
C SER A 352 -10.81 -17.70 -20.37
N CYS A 353 -12.09 -17.34 -20.48
CA CYS A 353 -13.18 -18.02 -19.78
C CYS A 353 -13.43 -19.43 -20.30
N ARG A 354 -13.02 -19.74 -21.54
CA ARG A 354 -13.18 -21.08 -22.14
C ARG A 354 -12.30 -22.14 -21.49
N PHE A 355 -11.26 -21.73 -20.78
CA PHE A 355 -10.36 -22.64 -20.06
C PHE A 355 -10.85 -22.94 -18.64
N CYS A 356 -11.95 -22.32 -18.20
CA CYS A 356 -12.53 -22.51 -16.87
C CYS A 356 -13.67 -23.52 -16.93
N GLU A 357 -13.80 -24.31 -15.86
CA GLU A 357 -14.86 -25.30 -15.72
C GLU A 357 -16.21 -24.64 -15.41
N ARG A 358 -16.16 -23.55 -14.63
CA ARG A 358 -17.34 -22.75 -14.28
C ARG A 358 -17.08 -21.27 -14.50
N ILE A 359 -18.09 -20.58 -15.01
CA ILE A 359 -18.10 -19.13 -15.17
C ILE A 359 -19.16 -18.55 -14.24
N VAL A 360 -18.83 -17.45 -13.58
CA VAL A 360 -19.70 -16.69 -12.69
C VAL A 360 -19.79 -15.27 -13.21
N VAL A 361 -20.99 -14.85 -13.58
CA VAL A 361 -21.27 -13.51 -14.10
C VAL A 361 -21.78 -12.62 -12.98
N LEU A 362 -20.99 -11.62 -12.61
CA LEU A 362 -21.39 -10.56 -11.69
C LEU A 362 -21.95 -9.36 -12.45
N LYS A 363 -23.05 -8.78 -11.95
CA LYS A 363 -23.56 -7.48 -12.39
C LYS A 363 -24.22 -6.77 -11.21
N ASP A 364 -23.96 -5.47 -11.08
CA ASP A 364 -24.53 -4.62 -10.02
C ASP A 364 -24.33 -5.18 -8.59
N GLY A 365 -23.21 -5.87 -8.37
CA GLY A 365 -22.86 -6.48 -7.09
C GLY A 365 -23.56 -7.80 -6.78
N GLN A 366 -24.19 -8.46 -7.76
CA GLN A 366 -24.93 -9.71 -7.60
C GLN A 366 -24.48 -10.75 -8.63
N VAL A 367 -24.55 -12.04 -8.27
CA VAL A 367 -24.39 -13.15 -9.21
C VAL A 367 -25.65 -13.25 -10.05
N GLN A 368 -25.53 -13.06 -11.37
CA GLN A 368 -26.65 -13.12 -12.32
C GLN A 368 -26.73 -14.47 -13.03
N GLU A 369 -25.58 -15.00 -13.43
CA GLU A 369 -25.48 -16.25 -14.19
C GLU A 369 -24.31 -17.08 -13.69
N GLN A 370 -24.47 -18.40 -13.74
CA GLN A 370 -23.41 -19.36 -13.52
C GLN A 370 -23.63 -20.62 -14.36
N GLY A 371 -22.54 -21.22 -14.84
CA GLY A 371 -22.56 -22.42 -15.68
C GLY A 371 -21.26 -22.61 -16.44
N SER A 372 -21.20 -23.63 -17.31
CA SER A 372 -20.10 -23.80 -18.27
C SER A 372 -20.17 -22.76 -19.39
N HIS A 373 -19.12 -22.64 -20.20
CA HIS A 373 -19.12 -21.76 -21.36
C HIS A 373 -20.29 -22.08 -22.31
N GLU A 374 -20.45 -23.35 -22.66
CA GLU A 374 -21.49 -23.83 -23.56
C GLU A 374 -22.89 -23.54 -23.01
N GLU A 375 -23.13 -23.83 -21.73
CA GLU A 375 -24.41 -23.57 -21.08
C GLU A 375 -24.78 -22.09 -21.08
N LEU A 376 -23.80 -21.20 -20.86
CA LEU A 376 -24.04 -19.76 -20.78
C LEU A 376 -24.18 -19.10 -22.16
N ILE A 377 -23.52 -19.64 -23.19
CA ILE A 377 -23.75 -19.22 -24.58
C ILE A 377 -25.16 -19.61 -25.02
N ASP A 378 -25.59 -20.85 -24.75
CA ASP A 378 -26.90 -21.36 -25.15
C ASP A 378 -28.07 -20.63 -24.45
N ARG A 379 -27.85 -20.10 -23.24
CA ARG A 379 -28.83 -19.28 -22.52
C ARG A 379 -29.05 -17.89 -23.13
N ASP A 380 -28.18 -17.45 -24.04
CA ASP A 380 -28.22 -16.12 -24.68
C ASP A 380 -28.34 -14.95 -23.66
N GLY A 381 -27.67 -15.10 -22.52
CA GLY A 381 -27.71 -14.16 -21.40
C GLY A 381 -26.67 -13.04 -21.48
N ILE A 382 -26.38 -12.43 -20.33
CA ILE A 382 -25.33 -11.41 -20.15
C ILE A 382 -23.97 -11.97 -20.59
N TYR A 383 -23.67 -13.22 -20.26
CA TYR A 383 -22.43 -13.84 -20.72
C TYR A 383 -22.32 -13.90 -22.25
N ALA A 384 -23.34 -14.42 -22.93
CA ALA A 384 -23.38 -14.52 -24.40
C ALA A 384 -23.29 -13.15 -25.07
N MET A 385 -23.98 -12.14 -24.53
CA MET A 385 -23.87 -10.76 -24.99
C MET A 385 -22.43 -10.22 -24.88
N MET A 386 -21.76 -10.40 -23.73
CA MET A 386 -20.36 -9.96 -23.54
C MET A 386 -19.40 -10.71 -24.48
N TRP A 387 -19.62 -12.02 -24.65
CA TRP A 387 -18.85 -12.87 -25.55
C TRP A 387 -18.94 -12.38 -27.00
N ASN A 388 -20.15 -12.22 -27.51
CA ASN A 388 -20.39 -11.80 -28.88
C ASN A 388 -19.90 -10.37 -29.14
N ALA A 389 -20.07 -9.46 -28.19
CA ALA A 389 -19.56 -8.10 -28.30
C ALA A 389 -18.03 -8.05 -28.41
N GLN A 390 -17.30 -8.94 -27.73
CA GLN A 390 -15.85 -9.04 -27.93
C GLN A 390 -15.49 -9.74 -29.23
N ALA A 391 -16.14 -10.84 -29.59
CA ALA A 391 -15.87 -11.57 -30.82
C ALA A 391 -16.02 -10.68 -32.07
N GLN A 392 -17.00 -9.78 -32.09
CA GLN A 392 -17.21 -8.81 -33.18
C GLN A 392 -16.11 -7.76 -33.31
N ASN A 393 -15.37 -7.45 -32.23
CA ASN A 393 -14.28 -6.47 -32.24
C ASN A 393 -12.91 -7.09 -32.60
N TYR A 394 -12.82 -8.43 -32.65
CA TYR A 394 -11.60 -9.17 -33.03
C TYR A 394 -11.69 -9.85 -34.42
N GLN A 395 -12.84 -9.72 -35.11
CA GLN A 395 -12.98 -10.02 -36.54
C GLN A 395 -12.69 -8.77 -37.37
#